data_AF-S8BZV0-F1
#
_entry.id   AF-S8BZV0-F1
#
_cell.length_a   1.000
_cell.length_b   1.000
_cell.length_c   1.000
_cell.angle_alpha   90.00
_cell.angle_beta   90.00
_cell.angle_gamma   90.00
#
_symmetry.space_group_name_H-M   'P 1'
#
loop_
_entity.id
_entity.type
_entity.pdbx_description
1 polymer ?
#
loop_
_entity_poly.entity_id
_entity_poly.type
_entity_poly.pdbx_seq_one_letter_code
_entity_poly.pdbx_strand_id
1 'polypeptide(L)'
;ESLRLPYLSAFLDALGSNFSHGSNFATAGSCIRPQNTTKEQSGFSPVSLNVQYYEFSDFQRRSRIIRTYENAGGIFVGLLPKPEYFSEGLYTFDIGQNDLTAGFFRNLTVDQVKAQVPDILAQFRDTLKV
;
A
#
# COMPACT_ATOMS: atom_id res chain seq x y z
N GLU A 1 -14.29 -14.28 -7.29
CA GLU A 1 -15.05 -13.07 -6.89
C GLU A 1 -16.34 -13.48 -6.19
N SER A 2 -16.38 -13.38 -4.86
CA SER A 2 -17.49 -13.92 -4.04
C SER A 2 -18.21 -12.86 -3.20
N LEU A 3 -17.57 -11.71 -2.95
CA LEU A 3 -18.10 -10.63 -2.12
C LEU A 3 -19.07 -9.70 -2.87
N ARG A 4 -19.14 -9.79 -4.22
CA ARG A 4 -19.96 -8.92 -5.10
C ARG A 4 -19.74 -7.41 -4.85
N LEU A 5 -18.56 -7.03 -4.37
CA LEU A 5 -18.15 -5.64 -4.18
C LEU A 5 -17.52 -5.11 -5.48
N PRO A 6 -17.63 -3.81 -5.76
CA PRO A 6 -16.90 -3.17 -6.85
C PRO A 6 -15.39 -3.34 -6.69
N TYR A 7 -14.67 -3.41 -7.81
CA TYR A 7 -13.21 -3.41 -7.81
C TYR A 7 -12.65 -2.11 -7.25
N LEU A 8 -11.50 -2.21 -6.58
CA LEU A 8 -10.72 -1.05 -6.14
C LEU A 8 -10.00 -0.42 -7.34
N SER A 9 -9.96 0.91 -7.42
CA SER A 9 -9.08 1.61 -8.36
C SER A 9 -7.63 1.54 -7.89
N ALA A 10 -6.67 1.39 -8.81
CA ALA A 10 -5.26 1.46 -8.44
C ALA A 10 -4.91 2.91 -8.04
N PHE A 11 -4.14 3.10 -6.98
CA PHE A 11 -3.78 4.42 -6.49
C PHE A 11 -3.02 5.25 -7.53
N LEU A 12 -2.20 4.59 -8.34
CA LEU A 12 -1.40 5.22 -9.39
C LEU A 12 -2.16 5.38 -10.72
N ASP A 13 -3.41 4.92 -10.80
CA ASP A 13 -4.26 5.27 -11.93
C ASP A 13 -4.55 6.77 -11.87
N ALA A 14 -4.21 7.47 -12.94
CA ALA A 14 -4.19 8.93 -13.01
C ALA A 14 -5.61 9.57 -12.99
N LEU A 15 -5.80 10.66 -13.73
CA LEU A 15 -6.98 11.51 -13.65
C LEU A 15 -8.30 10.75 -13.86
N GLY A 16 -9.26 10.95 -12.96
CA GLY A 16 -10.63 10.46 -13.11
C GLY A 16 -10.93 9.11 -12.45
N SER A 17 -9.95 8.47 -11.80
CA SER A 17 -10.15 7.25 -11.02
C SER A 17 -11.24 7.42 -9.95
N ASN A 18 -12.12 6.42 -9.83
CA ASN A 18 -13.22 6.43 -8.88
C ASN A 18 -12.86 5.63 -7.62
N PHE A 19 -12.34 6.32 -6.62
CA PHE A 19 -11.97 5.75 -5.33
C PHE A 19 -13.12 5.71 -4.32
N SER A 20 -14.37 5.97 -4.72
CA SER A 20 -15.51 5.97 -3.79
C SER A 20 -15.75 4.62 -3.09
N HIS A 21 -15.17 3.53 -3.63
CA HIS A 21 -15.20 2.18 -3.06
C HIS A 21 -13.86 1.69 -2.52
N GLY A 22 -12.86 2.56 -2.48
CA GLY A 22 -11.52 2.28 -1.99
C GLY A 22 -10.44 2.38 -3.06
N SER A 23 -9.20 2.14 -2.65
CA SER A 23 -8.00 2.29 -3.46
C SER A 23 -7.04 1.14 -3.20
N ASN A 24 -6.33 0.71 -4.24
CA ASN A 24 -5.31 -0.32 -4.18
C ASN A 24 -3.90 0.31 -4.29
N PHE A 25 -3.13 0.22 -3.20
CA PHE A 25 -1.76 0.73 -3.10
C PHE A 25 -0.70 -0.37 -3.35
N ALA A 26 -1.12 -1.61 -3.60
CA ALA A 26 -0.21 -2.73 -3.79
C ALA A 26 0.61 -2.54 -5.07
N THR A 27 1.89 -2.89 -5.00
CA THR A 27 2.75 -2.96 -6.18
C THR A 27 3.44 -4.32 -6.26
N ALA A 28 3.55 -4.86 -7.47
CA ALA A 28 4.18 -6.14 -7.69
C ALA A 28 5.66 -6.10 -7.28
N GLY A 29 6.12 -7.10 -6.54
CA GLY A 29 7.50 -7.17 -6.05
C GLY A 29 7.79 -6.24 -4.86
N SER A 30 6.78 -5.64 -4.22
CA SER A 30 6.96 -4.88 -2.99
C SER A 30 7.41 -5.76 -1.83
N CYS A 31 8.37 -5.24 -1.06
CA CYS A 31 8.79 -5.79 0.22
C CYS A 31 8.24 -4.93 1.38
N ILE A 32 8.16 -5.52 2.58
CA ILE A 32 7.95 -4.77 3.81
C ILE A 32 9.11 -3.79 4.00
N ARG A 33 10.34 -4.29 3.91
CA ARG A 33 11.53 -3.46 4.08
C ARG A 33 11.93 -2.79 2.78
N PRO A 34 12.37 -1.51 2.84
CA PRO A 34 13.05 -0.88 1.72
C PRO A 34 14.26 -1.71 1.28
N GLN A 35 14.44 -1.85 -0.03
CA GLN A 35 15.60 -2.54 -0.59
C GLN A 35 16.72 -1.54 -0.85
N ASN A 36 17.96 -1.91 -0.54
CA ASN A 36 19.16 -1.10 -0.82
C ASN A 36 19.66 -1.27 -2.27
N THR A 37 18.75 -1.55 -3.20
CA THR A 37 19.03 -1.81 -4.62
C THR A 37 17.94 -1.16 -5.46
N THR A 38 18.25 -0.79 -6.70
CA THR A 38 17.23 -0.29 -7.63
C THR A 38 16.39 -1.44 -8.19
N LYS A 39 15.24 -1.09 -8.80
CA LYS A 39 14.36 -2.07 -9.46
C LYS A 39 15.08 -2.80 -10.59
N GLU A 40 15.96 -2.12 -11.33
CA GLU A 40 16.72 -2.69 -12.44
C GLU A 40 17.76 -3.70 -11.94
N GLN A 41 18.30 -3.50 -10.73
CA GLN A 41 19.31 -4.38 -10.14
C GLN A 41 18.73 -5.67 -9.57
N SER A 42 17.56 -5.59 -8.92
CA SER A 42 17.03 -6.71 -8.13
C SER A 42 15.65 -7.19 -8.56
N GLY A 43 14.93 -6.42 -9.38
CA GLY A 43 13.55 -6.69 -9.79
C GLY A 43 12.49 -6.34 -8.75
N PHE A 44 12.88 -5.99 -7.51
CA PHE A 44 11.95 -5.64 -6.44
C PHE A 44 11.47 -4.19 -6.56
N SER A 45 10.23 -3.96 -6.14
CA SER A 45 9.62 -2.63 -6.23
C SER A 45 10.25 -1.68 -5.21
N PRO A 46 10.53 -0.41 -5.59
CA PRO A 46 10.95 0.61 -4.64
C PRO A 46 9.80 1.09 -3.73
N VAL A 47 8.55 0.67 -4.01
CA VAL A 47 7.36 1.03 -3.23
C VAL A 47 7.17 0.02 -2.09
N SER A 48 8.05 0.10 -1.08
CA SER A 48 7.96 -0.73 0.13
C SER A 48 6.74 -0.38 1.00
N LEU A 49 6.45 -1.19 2.02
CA LEU A 49 5.26 -1.01 2.86
C LEU A 49 5.14 0.41 3.46
N ASN A 50 6.25 1.00 3.91
CA ASN A 50 6.24 2.38 4.40
C ASN A 50 5.87 3.40 3.33
N VAL A 51 6.27 3.19 2.08
CA VAL A 51 5.88 4.05 0.95
C VAL A 51 4.39 3.90 0.66
N GLN A 52 3.88 2.66 0.58
CA GLN A 52 2.44 2.40 0.42
C GLN A 52 1.62 3.04 1.56
N TYR A 53 2.14 3.01 2.78
CA TYR A 53 1.53 3.69 3.93
C TYR A 53 1.53 5.21 3.78
N TYR A 54 2.63 5.82 3.29
CA TYR A 54 2.66 7.26 3.02
C TYR A 54 1.66 7.66 1.94
N GLU A 55 1.56 6.87 0.87
CA GLU A 55 0.56 7.05 -0.18
C GLU A 55 -0.86 7.00 0.39
N PHE A 56 -1.16 5.98 1.21
CA PHE A 56 -2.46 5.86 1.89
C PHE A 56 -2.74 7.04 2.83
N SER A 57 -1.76 7.44 3.65
CA SER A 57 -1.90 8.56 4.59
C SER A 57 -2.17 9.88 3.87
N ASP A 58 -1.47 10.13 2.76
CA ASP A 58 -1.69 11.33 1.96
C ASP A 58 -3.04 11.27 1.23
N PHE A 59 -3.42 10.11 0.69
CA PHE A 59 -4.72 9.88 0.08
C PHE A 59 -5.87 10.15 1.05
N GLN A 60 -5.79 9.64 2.28
CA GLN A 60 -6.78 9.88 3.33
C GLN A 60 -6.89 11.37 3.66
N ARG A 61 -5.76 12.04 3.87
CA ARG A 61 -5.70 13.47 4.18
C ARG A 61 -6.31 14.31 3.05
N ARG A 62 -5.90 14.07 1.81
CA ARG A 62 -6.37 14.82 0.64
C ARG A 62 -7.84 14.55 0.33
N SER A 63 -8.31 13.32 0.51
CA SER A 63 -9.73 12.99 0.33
C SER A 63 -10.61 13.80 1.28
N ARG A 64 -10.21 13.94 2.55
CA ARG A 64 -10.91 14.78 3.54
C ARG A 64 -10.89 16.25 3.16
N ILE A 65 -9.72 16.77 2.77
CA ILE A 65 -9.54 18.16 2.31
C ILE A 65 -10.49 18.44 1.14
N ILE A 66 -10.38 17.69 0.04
CA ILE A 66 -11.19 17.91 -1.17
C ILE A 66 -12.67 17.86 -0.81
N ARG A 67 -13.12 16.84 -0.07
CA ARG A 67 -14.53 16.76 0.35
C ARG A 67 -15.00 17.91 1.22
N THR A 68 -14.12 18.51 2.02
CA THR A 68 -14.45 19.65 2.89
C THR A 68 -14.51 20.96 2.10
N TYR A 69 -13.56 21.18 1.18
CA TYR A 69 -13.48 22.41 0.38
C TYR A 69 -14.49 22.42 -0.79
N GLU A 70 -14.86 21.26 -1.32
CA GLU A 70 -15.76 21.10 -2.48
C GLU A 70 -17.25 20.88 -2.13
N ASN A 71 -17.70 21.30 -0.93
CA ASN A 71 -19.06 21.05 -0.42
C ASN A 71 -20.17 21.17 -1.50
N ALA A 72 -21.03 20.15 -1.57
CA ALA A 72 -22.25 20.02 -2.37
C ALA A 72 -22.16 20.21 -3.91
N GLY A 73 -20.97 20.25 -4.53
CA GLY A 73 -20.93 20.39 -6.00
C GLY A 73 -19.59 20.27 -6.70
N GLY A 74 -18.47 20.03 -6.01
CA GLY A 74 -17.19 19.84 -6.70
C GLY A 74 -17.13 18.51 -7.43
N ILE A 75 -16.49 18.54 -8.60
CA ILE A 75 -16.47 17.45 -9.57
C ILE A 75 -15.79 16.18 -9.06
N PHE A 76 -14.93 16.28 -8.03
CA PHE A 76 -14.17 15.15 -7.50
C PHE A 76 -14.76 14.53 -6.24
N VAL A 77 -15.72 15.20 -5.58
CA VAL A 77 -16.35 14.70 -4.35
C VAL A 77 -16.94 13.30 -4.53
N GLY A 78 -17.61 13.05 -5.66
CA GLY A 78 -18.22 11.75 -5.97
C GLY A 78 -17.20 10.62 -6.20
N LEU A 79 -15.95 10.96 -6.50
CA LEU A 79 -14.87 10.00 -6.79
C LEU A 79 -14.04 9.63 -5.56
N LEU A 80 -14.29 10.24 -4.40
CA LEU A 80 -13.48 10.06 -3.20
C LEU A 80 -14.28 9.36 -2.08
N PRO A 81 -13.64 8.53 -1.24
CA PRO A 81 -14.29 7.91 -0.08
C PRO A 81 -14.82 8.97 0.88
N LYS A 82 -15.92 8.66 1.57
CA LYS A 82 -16.38 9.51 2.67
C LYS A 82 -15.41 9.45 3.86
N PRO A 83 -15.24 10.52 4.65
CA PRO A 83 -14.30 10.53 5.76
C PRO A 83 -14.50 9.42 6.80
N GLU A 84 -15.75 9.00 7.03
CA GLU A 84 -16.13 7.98 8.02
C GLU A 84 -15.71 6.58 7.57
N TYR A 85 -15.63 6.34 6.25
CA TYR A 85 -15.27 5.04 5.70
C TYR A 85 -13.81 4.66 6.01
N PHE A 86 -12.95 5.62 6.33
CA PHE A 86 -11.57 5.31 6.73
C PHE A 86 -11.46 4.67 8.13
N SER A 87 -12.50 4.73 8.97
CA SER A 87 -12.53 3.99 10.25
C SER A 87 -13.28 2.66 10.16
N GLU A 88 -14.03 2.44 9.08
CA GLU A 88 -14.93 1.29 8.91
C GLU A 88 -14.47 0.35 7.78
N GLY A 89 -13.48 0.78 7.00
CA GLY A 89 -12.98 0.05 5.83
C GLY A 89 -12.34 -1.28 6.18
N LEU A 90 -12.43 -2.22 5.24
CA LEU A 90 -11.64 -3.45 5.25
C LEU A 90 -10.24 -3.16 4.70
N TYR A 91 -9.21 -3.38 5.52
CA TYR A 91 -7.81 -3.24 5.14
C TYR A 91 -7.19 -4.61 4.95
N THR A 92 -6.68 -4.88 3.74
CA THR A 92 -6.03 -6.14 3.39
C THR A 92 -4.57 -5.93 3.06
N PHE A 93 -3.70 -6.77 3.60
CA PHE A 93 -2.26 -6.74 3.35
C PHE A 93 -1.82 -8.11 2.85
N ASP A 94 -1.15 -8.15 1.70
CA ASP A 94 -0.45 -9.33 1.19
C ASP A 94 0.98 -8.91 0.88
N ILE A 95 1.88 -9.08 1.86
CA ILE A 95 3.24 -8.59 1.79
C ILE A 95 4.17 -9.38 2.73
N GLY A 96 5.47 -9.37 2.43
CA GLY A 96 6.52 -10.01 3.23
C GLY A 96 7.16 -11.23 2.58
N GLN A 97 6.46 -11.91 1.68
CA GLN A 97 7.00 -13.05 0.91
C GLN A 97 8.17 -12.59 0.02
N ASN A 98 8.06 -11.39 -0.56
CA ASN A 98 9.12 -10.80 -1.38
C ASN A 98 10.37 -10.46 -0.56
N ASP A 99 10.28 -10.16 0.74
CA ASP A 99 11.45 -9.95 1.59
C ASP A 99 12.30 -11.23 1.72
N LEU A 100 11.64 -12.39 1.80
CA LEU A 100 12.31 -13.69 1.85
C LEU A 100 12.95 -14.02 0.50
N THR A 101 12.20 -13.81 -0.59
CA THR A 101 12.70 -14.01 -1.97
C THR A 101 13.90 -13.10 -2.26
N ALA A 102 13.85 -11.83 -1.85
CA ALA A 102 14.95 -10.88 -1.98
C ALA A 102 16.20 -11.34 -1.20
N GLY A 103 16.02 -12.06 -0.09
CA GLY A 103 17.10 -12.74 0.62
C GLY A 103 17.84 -13.76 -0.26
N PHE A 104 17.08 -14.66 -0.89
CA PHE A 104 17.66 -15.69 -1.76
C PHE A 104 18.29 -15.13 -3.03
N PHE A 105 17.71 -14.07 -3.61
CA PHE A 105 18.29 -13.38 -4.78
C PHE A 105 19.64 -12.71 -4.46
N ARG A 106 19.92 -12.45 -3.19
CA ARG A 106 21.21 -11.95 -2.68
C ARG A 106 22.15 -13.09 -2.25
N ASN A 107 21.88 -14.33 -2.66
CA ASN A 107 22.64 -15.53 -2.31
C ASN A 107 22.75 -15.80 -0.80
N LEU A 108 21.77 -15.38 0.00
CA LEU A 108 21.72 -15.74 1.42
C LEU A 108 21.32 -17.20 1.62
N THR A 109 21.84 -17.82 2.66
CA THR A 109 21.39 -19.15 3.10
C THR A 109 20.01 -19.08 3.74
N VAL A 110 19.33 -20.23 3.86
CA VAL A 110 18.04 -20.33 4.56
C VAL A 110 18.12 -19.79 5.98
N ASP A 111 19.19 -20.08 6.72
CA ASP A 111 19.36 -19.61 8.10
C ASP A 111 19.56 -18.10 8.17
N GLN A 112 20.31 -17.53 7.22
CA GLN A 112 20.47 -16.09 7.10
C GLN A 112 19.14 -15.39 6.75
N VAL A 113 18.32 -15.97 5.86
CA VAL A 113 16.98 -15.43 5.55
C VAL A 113 16.06 -15.53 6.76
N LYS A 114 16.05 -16.67 7.47
CA LYS A 114 15.29 -16.84 8.72
C LYS A 114 15.68 -15.81 9.78
N ALA A 115 16.97 -15.51 9.90
CA ALA A 115 17.46 -14.50 10.84
C ALA A 115 16.95 -13.08 10.54
N GLN A 116 16.45 -12.80 9.33
CA GLN A 116 15.86 -11.50 8.96
C GLN A 116 14.38 -11.37 9.34
N VAL A 117 13.67 -12.47 9.62
CA VAL A 117 12.23 -12.46 9.90
C VAL A 117 11.86 -11.54 11.07
N PRO A 118 12.58 -11.52 12.21
CA PRO A 118 12.26 -10.61 13.30
C PRO A 118 12.28 -9.13 12.89
N ASP A 119 13.28 -8.72 12.09
CA ASP A 119 13.40 -7.35 11.57
C ASP A 119 12.29 -7.00 10.56
N ILE A 120 11.95 -7.95 9.68
CA ILE A 120 10.82 -7.80 8.76
C ILE A 120 9.51 -7.56 9.53
N LEU A 121 9.26 -8.36 10.58
CA LEU A 121 8.06 -8.23 11.40
C LEU A 121 8.06 -6.94 12.23
N ALA A 122 9.22 -6.51 12.73
CA ALA A 122 9.34 -5.23 13.43
C ALA A 122 8.97 -4.06 12.52
N GLN A 123 9.48 -4.03 11.29
CA GLN A 123 9.18 -2.98 10.31
C GLN A 123 7.70 -2.99 9.88
N PHE A 124 7.11 -4.17 9.75
CA PHE A 124 5.67 -4.32 9.50
C PHE A 124 4.85 -3.68 10.61
N ARG A 125 5.15 -4.06 11.86
CA ARG A 125 4.51 -3.55 13.06
C ARG A 125 4.68 -2.04 13.21
N ASP A 126 5.89 -1.52 13.04
CA ASP A 126 6.17 -0.09 13.21
C ASP A 126 5.46 0.76 12.15
N THR A 127 5.39 0.26 10.90
CA THR A 127 4.72 0.96 9.80
C THR A 127 3.21 1.00 9.99
N LEU A 128 2.59 -0.14 10.33
CA LEU A 128 1.13 -0.23 10.50
C LEU A 128 0.66 0.14 11.90
N LYS A 129 1.59 0.31 12.85
CA LYS A 129 1.35 0.60 14.27
C LYS A 129 0.48 -0.47 14.95
N VAL A 130 0.80 -1.75 14.71
CA VAL A 130 0.07 -2.93 15.23
C VAL A 130 0.85 -3.73 16.27
#